data_AF-A0A6V7TKV6-F1
#
_entry.id   AF-A0A6V7TKV6-F1
#
_cell.length_a   1.000
_cell.length_b   1.000
_cell.length_c   1.000
_cell.angle_alpha   90.00
_cell.angle_beta   90.00
_cell.angle_gamma   90.00
#
_symmetry.space_group_name_H-M   'P 1'
#
loop_
_entity.id
_entity.type
_entity.pdbx_description
1 polymer ?
#
loop_
_entity_poly.entity_id
_entity_poly.type
_entity_poly.pdbx_seq_one_letter_code
_entity_poly.pdbx_strand_id
1 'polypeptide(L)'
;MVAQRGRIFYKLFHHPSLTIVKGAGMVMRAIIEESSREISRQMQMLALTEGAFLKHLEMALLTTSGTKDFLILANKQLSGYLIALWIAENQSAKDLLNRCLPRALLDYLDSKDPPPSIPDEKDLLTVRNNLEMAENCERDKPFAQIQDQLKSVQITLEARLDTLLQHWNLEQKLTFLQNHRVREEQQKATQRPVVLRKRRRQVKATANWKSFCYYFAQNHSRADLIWNEKTRDEFRQAIANEMRLLQHELEFVQSETEIAWNHSEFLINYNSLSDEVRIGEYYLRFLLSEENNVETATPIHRPQEFFNNIYHRFLLAQRNEMRCICLRAMAIVYERHCISIGLLVILIILFICWQNVLIWLKEII
;
A
#
# COMPACT_ATOMS: atom_id res chain seq x y z
N MET A 1 11.65 -22.01 16.57
CA MET A 1 10.60 -21.81 17.59
C MET A 1 9.48 -20.87 17.13
N VAL A 2 9.74 -19.58 16.83
CA VAL A 2 8.67 -18.64 16.39
C VAL A 2 8.12 -19.02 15.01
N ALA A 3 8.98 -19.38 14.05
CA ALA A 3 8.55 -19.84 12.72
C ALA A 3 7.66 -21.08 12.75
N GLN A 4 7.98 -22.04 13.62
CA GLN A 4 7.20 -23.27 13.82
C GLN A 4 5.81 -23.00 14.42
N ARG A 5 5.61 -21.87 15.12
CA ARG A 5 4.31 -21.44 15.65
C ARG A 5 3.64 -20.37 14.78
N GLY A 6 4.21 -20.04 13.62
CA GLY A 6 3.71 -18.98 12.74
C GLY A 6 2.24 -19.18 12.35
N ARG A 7 1.80 -20.42 12.11
CA ARG A 7 0.42 -20.72 11.74
C ARG A 7 -0.60 -20.37 12.83
N ILE A 8 -0.29 -20.71 14.08
CA ILE A 8 -1.11 -20.34 15.25
C ILE A 8 -1.24 -18.82 15.34
N PHE A 9 -0.17 -18.12 15.02
CA PHE A 9 -0.18 -16.67 14.99
C PHE A 9 -1.08 -16.12 13.87
N TYR A 10 -1.07 -16.71 12.68
CA TYR A 10 -1.95 -16.31 11.58
C TYR A 10 -3.44 -16.58 11.84
N LYS A 11 -3.77 -17.57 12.68
CA LYS A 11 -5.14 -17.75 13.19
C LYS A 11 -5.66 -16.52 13.96
N LEU A 12 -4.78 -15.76 14.62
CA LEU A 12 -5.18 -14.54 15.33
C LEU A 12 -5.69 -13.46 14.37
N PHE A 13 -5.21 -13.42 13.14
CA PHE A 13 -5.74 -12.47 12.14
C PHE A 13 -7.17 -12.79 11.76
N HIS A 14 -7.60 -14.05 11.86
CA HIS A 14 -8.96 -14.48 11.56
C HIS A 14 -9.96 -14.18 12.70
N HIS A 15 -9.48 -13.79 13.88
CA HIS A 15 -10.31 -13.53 15.04
C HIS A 15 -11.28 -12.34 14.81
N PRO A 16 -12.54 -12.40 15.29
CA PRO A 16 -13.54 -11.34 15.09
C PRO A 16 -13.20 -10.02 15.78
N SER A 17 -12.44 -10.07 16.88
CA SER A 17 -12.01 -8.86 17.59
C SER A 17 -10.84 -8.15 16.89
N LEU A 18 -11.10 -6.95 16.40
CA LEU A 18 -10.11 -6.07 15.76
C LEU A 18 -8.95 -5.64 16.68
N THR A 19 -9.12 -5.70 18.00
CA THR A 19 -8.03 -5.42 18.96
C THR A 19 -6.99 -6.52 18.95
N ILE A 20 -7.44 -7.79 18.84
CA ILE A 20 -6.55 -8.95 18.72
C ILE A 20 -5.82 -8.91 17.38
N VAL A 21 -6.54 -8.62 16.30
CA VAL A 21 -5.95 -8.45 14.95
C VAL A 21 -4.90 -7.33 14.96
N LYS A 22 -5.19 -6.19 15.60
CA LYS A 22 -4.22 -5.09 15.75
C LYS A 22 -2.98 -5.52 16.55
N GLY A 23 -3.18 -6.18 17.69
CA GLY A 23 -2.09 -6.69 18.52
C GLY A 23 -1.20 -7.67 17.77
N ALA A 24 -1.81 -8.65 17.10
CA ALA A 24 -1.11 -9.59 16.23
C ALA A 24 -0.38 -8.87 15.09
N GLY A 25 -1.01 -7.90 14.41
CA GLY A 25 -0.34 -7.16 13.34
C GLY A 25 0.87 -6.35 13.81
N MET A 26 0.81 -5.75 15.00
CA MET A 26 1.95 -5.03 15.59
C MET A 26 3.11 -5.97 15.93
N VAL A 27 2.80 -7.16 16.48
CA VAL A 27 3.82 -8.19 16.73
C VAL A 27 4.40 -8.71 15.41
N MET A 28 3.57 -8.92 14.39
CA MET A 28 3.99 -9.40 13.07
C MET A 28 4.97 -8.44 12.40
N ARG A 29 4.62 -7.15 12.45
CA ARG A 29 5.49 -6.06 12.00
C ARG A 29 6.85 -6.14 12.70
N ALA A 30 6.85 -6.30 14.02
CA ALA A 30 8.08 -6.38 14.77
C ALA A 30 8.93 -7.61 14.41
N ILE A 31 8.29 -8.76 14.20
CA ILE A 31 8.96 -9.99 13.76
C ILE A 31 9.63 -9.76 12.39
N ILE A 32 8.91 -9.25 11.39
CA ILE A 32 9.47 -9.11 10.03
C ILE A 32 10.59 -8.07 9.99
N GLU A 33 10.44 -6.96 10.72
CA GLU A 33 11.43 -5.88 10.72
C GLU A 33 12.72 -6.27 11.47
N GLU A 34 12.62 -7.01 12.59
CA GLU A 34 13.76 -7.26 13.49
C GLU A 34 14.39 -8.65 13.36
N SER A 35 13.64 -9.64 12.88
CA SER A 35 14.13 -11.01 12.77
C SER A 35 15.14 -11.19 11.64
N SER A 36 15.76 -12.37 11.59
CA SER A 36 16.66 -12.73 10.49
C SER A 36 15.89 -12.83 9.17
N ARG A 37 16.56 -12.55 8.06
CA ARG A 37 15.96 -12.60 6.71
C ARG A 37 15.28 -13.93 6.40
N GLU A 38 15.82 -15.05 6.88
CA GLU A 38 15.22 -16.38 6.68
C GLU A 38 13.86 -16.51 7.38
N ILE A 39 13.75 -16.00 8.62
CA ILE A 39 12.51 -16.03 9.39
C ILE A 39 11.49 -15.07 8.77
N SER A 40 11.93 -13.87 8.37
CA SER A 40 11.08 -12.91 7.66
C SER A 40 10.51 -13.52 6.38
N ARG A 41 11.34 -14.21 5.57
CA ARG A 41 10.86 -14.88 4.34
C ARG A 41 9.87 -16.01 4.63
N GLN A 42 10.14 -16.85 5.64
CA GLN A 42 9.21 -17.91 6.05
C GLN A 42 7.88 -17.33 6.52
N MET A 43 7.93 -16.27 7.31
CA MET A 43 6.75 -15.53 7.76
C MET A 43 5.96 -14.93 6.59
N GLN A 44 6.62 -14.25 5.65
CA GLN A 44 5.98 -13.72 4.45
C GLN A 44 5.30 -14.80 3.61
N MET A 45 5.93 -15.97 3.47
CA MET A 45 5.31 -17.11 2.79
C MET A 45 4.12 -17.66 3.56
N LEU A 46 4.20 -17.77 4.88
CA LEU A 46 3.08 -18.18 5.72
C LEU A 46 1.91 -17.19 5.64
N ALA A 47 2.16 -15.89 5.47
CA ALA A 47 1.10 -14.90 5.24
C ALA A 47 0.28 -15.20 3.98
N LEU A 48 0.94 -15.73 2.94
CA LEU A 48 0.30 -16.17 1.70
C LEU A 48 -0.40 -17.52 1.92
N THR A 49 0.25 -18.53 2.50
CA THR A 49 -0.38 -19.85 2.64
C THR A 49 -1.55 -19.86 3.62
N GLU A 50 -1.56 -19.00 4.64
CA GLU A 50 -2.65 -18.93 5.62
C GLU A 50 -3.79 -17.98 5.19
N GLY A 51 -3.71 -17.36 4.01
CA GLY A 51 -4.72 -16.42 3.52
C GLY A 51 -4.78 -15.08 4.26
N ALA A 52 -3.88 -14.83 5.21
CA ALA A 52 -3.83 -13.56 5.93
C ALA A 52 -3.49 -12.38 5.02
N PHE A 53 -2.71 -12.61 3.95
CA PHE A 53 -2.46 -11.60 2.93
C PHE A 53 -3.76 -11.08 2.32
N LEU A 54 -4.67 -11.99 1.93
CA LEU A 54 -5.95 -11.64 1.32
C LEU A 54 -6.85 -10.87 2.29
N LYS A 55 -6.93 -11.32 3.56
CA LYS A 55 -7.67 -10.64 4.61
C LYS A 55 -7.19 -9.21 4.83
N HIS A 56 -5.88 -9.01 4.93
CA HIS A 56 -5.32 -7.67 5.12
C HIS A 56 -5.43 -6.82 3.85
N LEU A 57 -5.39 -7.42 2.65
CA LEU A 57 -5.63 -6.73 1.38
C LEU A 57 -7.05 -6.16 1.33
N GLU A 58 -8.05 -6.96 1.73
CA GLU A 58 -9.42 -6.52 1.91
C GLU A 58 -9.50 -5.38 2.93
N MET A 59 -8.94 -5.58 4.13
CA MET A 59 -8.96 -4.57 5.19
C MET A 59 -8.27 -3.26 4.79
N ALA A 60 -7.21 -3.32 3.99
CA ALA A 60 -6.45 -2.14 3.56
C ALA A 60 -7.13 -1.37 2.43
N LEU A 61 -7.72 -2.07 1.44
CA LEU A 61 -8.25 -1.46 0.23
C LEU A 61 -9.77 -1.29 0.21
N LEU A 62 -10.51 -2.26 0.75
CA LEU A 62 -11.96 -2.34 0.60
C LEU A 62 -12.71 -1.76 1.81
N THR A 63 -12.04 -1.58 2.95
CA THR A 63 -12.61 -0.92 4.12
C THR A 63 -13.04 0.52 3.79
N THR A 64 -14.34 0.77 3.90
CA THR A 64 -15.00 2.04 3.61
C THR A 64 -14.36 3.19 4.39
N SER A 65 -13.80 4.17 3.69
CA SER A 65 -13.16 5.35 4.29
C SER A 65 -14.11 6.28 5.06
N GLY A 66 -15.42 5.99 5.09
CA GLY A 66 -16.45 6.78 5.77
C GLY A 66 -16.77 6.34 7.22
N THR A 67 -16.20 5.22 7.70
CA THR A 67 -16.42 4.78 9.08
C THR A 67 -15.61 5.65 10.05
N LYS A 68 -16.28 6.31 11.00
CA LYS A 68 -15.65 7.15 12.05
C LYS A 68 -14.89 6.33 13.10
N ASP A 69 -14.90 5.01 13.00
CA ASP A 69 -14.30 4.12 13.98
C ASP A 69 -12.77 4.14 13.86
N PHE A 70 -12.14 4.79 14.82
CA PHE A 70 -10.69 4.87 14.95
C PHE A 70 -10.00 3.49 14.88
N LEU A 71 -10.63 2.45 15.44
CA LEU A 71 -10.08 1.09 15.44
C LEU A 71 -10.02 0.47 14.05
N ILE A 72 -11.05 0.71 13.22
CA ILE A 72 -11.13 0.22 11.85
C ILE A 72 -10.07 0.94 11.00
N LEU A 73 -9.96 2.26 11.15
CA LEU A 73 -8.96 3.06 10.45
C LEU A 73 -7.52 2.67 10.86
N ALA A 74 -7.27 2.43 12.15
CA ALA A 74 -5.97 1.97 12.63
C ALA A 74 -5.61 0.59 12.06
N ASN A 75 -6.59 -0.33 11.97
CA ASN A 75 -6.38 -1.64 11.35
C ASN A 75 -6.18 -1.54 9.84
N LYS A 76 -6.86 -0.62 9.15
CA LYS A 76 -6.65 -0.33 7.72
C LYS A 76 -5.20 0.14 7.47
N GLN A 77 -4.72 1.11 8.24
CA GLN A 77 -3.33 1.59 8.16
C GLN A 77 -2.32 0.48 8.48
N LEU A 78 -2.58 -0.31 9.52
CA LEU A 78 -1.71 -1.42 9.91
C LEU A 78 -1.64 -2.48 8.81
N SER A 79 -2.78 -2.83 8.23
CA SER A 79 -2.89 -3.81 7.15
C SER A 79 -2.11 -3.35 5.92
N GLY A 80 -2.23 -2.07 5.56
CA GLY A 80 -1.45 -1.49 4.48
C GLY A 80 0.06 -1.56 4.71
N TYR A 81 0.48 -1.28 5.93
CA TYR A 81 1.89 -1.40 6.31
C TYR A 81 2.39 -2.85 6.28
N LEU A 82 1.57 -3.81 6.75
CA LEU A 82 1.89 -5.24 6.71
C LEU A 82 2.01 -5.75 5.28
N ILE A 83 1.11 -5.34 4.38
CA ILE A 83 1.19 -5.69 2.96
C ILE A 83 2.49 -5.16 2.35
N ALA A 84 2.86 -3.90 2.62
CA ALA A 84 4.12 -3.35 2.15
C ALA A 84 5.35 -4.12 2.67
N LEU A 85 5.29 -4.64 3.90
CA LEU A 85 6.32 -5.53 4.44
C LEU A 85 6.29 -6.94 3.84
N TRP A 86 5.12 -7.47 3.48
CA TRP A 86 4.97 -8.80 2.90
C TRP A 86 5.38 -8.87 1.43
N ILE A 87 5.25 -7.76 0.71
CA ILE A 87 5.72 -7.60 -0.68
C ILE A 87 7.24 -7.39 -0.73
N ALA A 88 7.81 -6.78 0.31
CA ALA A 88 9.25 -6.51 0.36
C ALA A 88 10.04 -7.83 0.30
N GLU A 89 10.96 -7.94 -0.66
CA GLU A 89 11.84 -9.12 -0.84
C GLU A 89 11.10 -10.45 -1.15
N ASN A 90 9.81 -10.42 -1.51
CA ASN A 90 9.01 -11.62 -1.84
C ASN A 90 8.39 -11.53 -3.25
N GLN A 91 8.82 -12.43 -4.16
CA GLN A 91 8.29 -12.48 -5.53
C GLN A 91 6.90 -13.12 -5.61
N SER A 92 6.61 -14.15 -4.81
CA SER A 92 5.30 -14.82 -4.83
C SER A 92 4.16 -13.86 -4.47
N ALA A 93 4.42 -12.92 -3.56
CA ALA A 93 3.46 -11.87 -3.20
C ALA A 93 3.29 -10.84 -4.34
N LYS A 94 4.36 -10.49 -5.05
CA LYS A 94 4.29 -9.61 -6.23
C LYS A 94 3.53 -10.27 -7.37
N ASP A 95 3.78 -11.55 -7.63
CA ASP A 95 3.09 -12.33 -8.66
C ASP A 95 1.60 -12.49 -8.36
N LEU A 96 1.22 -12.60 -7.09
CA LEU A 96 -0.18 -12.54 -6.66
C LEU A 96 -0.81 -11.18 -6.98
N LEU A 97 -0.13 -10.07 -6.63
CA LEU A 97 -0.66 -8.74 -6.92
C LEU A 97 -0.77 -8.45 -8.42
N ASN A 98 0.21 -8.87 -9.22
CA ASN A 98 0.19 -8.76 -10.69
C ASN A 98 -1.00 -9.51 -11.32
N ARG A 99 -1.48 -10.57 -10.68
CA ARG A 99 -2.68 -11.32 -11.10
C ARG A 99 -3.97 -10.68 -10.61
N CYS A 100 -3.95 -10.07 -9.43
CA CYS A 100 -5.14 -9.46 -8.84
C CYS A 100 -5.44 -8.05 -9.35
N LEU A 101 -4.43 -7.29 -9.76
CA LEU A 101 -4.53 -5.87 -10.04
C LEU A 101 -3.89 -5.53 -11.39
N PRO A 102 -4.45 -4.55 -12.14
CA PRO A 102 -3.80 -4.01 -13.32
C PRO A 102 -2.39 -3.49 -13.04
N ARG A 103 -1.44 -3.77 -13.96
CA ARG A 103 -0.03 -3.38 -13.83
C ARG A 103 0.16 -1.87 -13.61
N ALA A 104 -0.58 -1.04 -14.35
CA ALA A 104 -0.50 0.41 -14.22
C ALA A 104 -0.85 0.93 -12.81
N LEU A 105 -1.67 0.21 -12.03
CA LEU A 105 -1.90 0.54 -10.63
C LEU A 105 -0.71 0.16 -9.74
N LEU A 106 -0.05 -0.95 -10.05
CA LEU A 106 1.12 -1.42 -9.31
C LEU A 106 2.34 -0.53 -9.55
N ASP A 107 2.42 0.17 -10.68
CA ASP A 107 3.48 1.15 -10.92
C ASP A 107 3.45 2.29 -9.87
N TYR A 108 2.27 2.65 -9.33
CA TYR A 108 2.17 3.60 -8.21
C TYR A 108 2.70 3.05 -6.88
N LEU A 109 2.80 1.74 -6.74
CA LEU A 109 3.40 1.11 -5.56
C LEU A 109 4.93 1.25 -5.58
N ASP A 110 5.52 1.20 -6.77
CA ASP A 110 6.96 1.36 -6.99
C ASP A 110 7.38 2.83 -7.21
N SER A 111 6.41 3.75 -7.32
CA SER A 111 6.70 5.17 -7.53
C SER A 111 7.41 5.79 -6.32
N LYS A 112 8.43 6.60 -6.62
CA LYS A 112 9.22 7.33 -5.62
C LYS A 112 8.60 8.66 -5.23
N ASP A 113 7.47 9.00 -5.84
CA ASP A 113 6.78 10.27 -5.60
C ASP A 113 6.27 10.33 -4.17
N PRO A 114 6.35 11.50 -3.51
CA PRO A 114 5.83 11.63 -2.16
C PRO A 114 4.33 11.30 -2.17
N PRO A 115 3.82 10.60 -1.14
CA PRO A 115 2.41 10.29 -1.08
C PRO A 115 1.60 11.59 -1.05
N PRO A 116 0.52 11.68 -1.84
CA PRO A 116 -0.33 12.87 -1.84
C PRO A 116 -0.86 13.12 -0.44
N SER A 117 -0.81 14.39 0.01
CA SER A 117 -1.29 14.79 1.33
C SER A 117 -2.81 14.66 1.38
N ILE A 118 -3.32 13.56 1.94
CA ILE A 118 -4.74 13.38 2.21
C ILE A 118 -5.10 14.31 3.38
N PRO A 119 -6.02 15.30 3.20
CA PRO A 119 -6.26 16.37 4.19
C PRO A 119 -6.68 15.91 5.60
N ASP A 120 -7.18 14.68 5.76
CA ASP A 120 -7.75 14.17 7.02
C ASP A 120 -7.03 12.95 7.61
N GLU A 121 -5.96 12.44 6.99
CA GLU A 121 -5.33 11.21 7.45
C GLU A 121 -4.28 11.47 8.53
N LYS A 122 -4.72 11.48 9.80
CA LYS A 122 -3.80 11.36 10.95
C LYS A 122 -3.19 9.95 10.94
N ASP A 123 -1.87 9.85 11.15
CA ASP A 123 -1.21 8.56 11.37
C ASP A 123 -1.64 7.99 12.73
N LEU A 124 -2.57 7.04 12.72
CA LEU A 124 -3.14 6.42 13.92
C LEU A 124 -2.24 5.31 14.47
N LEU A 125 -1.18 4.94 13.72
CA LEU A 125 -0.19 3.95 14.11
C LEU A 125 0.96 4.54 14.91
N THR A 126 0.77 5.70 15.55
CA THR A 126 1.86 6.39 16.27
C THR A 126 2.55 5.42 17.23
N VAL A 127 3.70 4.89 16.78
CA VAL A 127 4.54 4.04 17.60
C VAL A 127 5.33 5.01 18.46
N ARG A 128 5.07 5.00 19.77
CA ARG A 128 5.82 5.80 20.72
C ARG A 128 7.30 5.45 20.60
N ASN A 129 8.05 6.28 19.88
CA ASN A 129 9.48 6.07 19.68
C ASN A 129 10.23 6.77 20.81
N ASN A 130 10.48 6.04 21.89
CA ASN A 130 11.16 6.59 23.07
C ASN A 130 12.55 7.15 22.73
N LEU A 131 13.22 6.64 21.68
CA LEU A 131 14.51 7.18 21.22
C LEU A 131 14.34 8.52 20.52
N GLU A 132 13.41 8.64 19.57
CA GLU A 132 13.12 9.94 18.93
C GLU A 132 12.60 10.96 19.94
N MET A 133 11.77 10.54 20.89
CA MET A 133 11.32 11.40 21.99
C MET A 133 12.50 11.87 22.85
N ALA A 134 13.43 10.97 23.19
CA ALA A 134 14.63 11.34 23.92
C ALA A 134 15.53 12.27 23.10
N GLU A 135 15.81 11.97 21.83
CA GLU A 135 16.61 12.83 20.93
C GLU A 135 15.96 14.22 20.74
N ASN A 136 14.64 14.30 20.63
CA ASN A 136 13.91 15.56 20.55
C ASN A 136 13.98 16.31 21.89
N CYS A 137 13.79 15.63 23.02
CA CYS A 137 14.02 16.22 24.33
C CYS A 137 15.47 16.70 24.51
N GLU A 138 16.47 16.01 23.93
CA GLU A 138 17.86 16.46 23.95
C GLU A 138 18.08 17.73 23.13
N ARG A 139 17.43 17.83 21.96
CA ARG A 139 17.43 19.05 21.14
C ARG A 139 16.69 20.21 21.80
N ASP A 140 15.65 19.92 22.58
CA ASP A 140 14.85 20.89 23.30
C ASP A 140 15.42 21.24 24.69
N LYS A 141 16.50 20.57 25.14
CA LYS A 141 17.22 20.89 26.41
C LYS A 141 17.50 22.39 26.62
N PRO A 142 17.98 23.18 25.64
CA PRO A 142 18.23 24.61 25.88
C PRO A 142 16.95 25.38 26.19
N PHE A 143 15.84 25.07 25.51
CA PHE A 143 14.54 25.71 25.79
C PHE A 143 13.95 25.23 27.13
N ALA A 144 14.07 23.93 27.42
CA ALA A 144 13.65 23.35 28.69
C ALA A 144 14.46 23.89 29.88
N GLN A 145 15.77 24.11 29.74
CA GLN A 145 16.61 24.73 30.78
C GLN A 145 16.19 26.18 31.09
N ILE A 146 15.83 26.97 30.07
CA ILE A 146 15.30 28.32 30.27
C ILE A 146 13.95 28.26 31.00
N GLN A 147 13.08 27.34 30.60
CA GLN A 147 11.79 27.12 31.27
C GLN A 147 11.96 26.64 32.72
N ASP A 148 12.94 25.79 32.99
CA ASP A 148 13.26 25.30 34.33
C ASP A 148 13.90 26.39 35.19
N GLN A 149 14.70 27.28 34.61
CA GLN A 149 15.19 28.48 35.30
C GLN A 149 14.03 29.41 35.67
N LEU A 150 13.10 29.68 34.75
CA LEU A 150 11.90 30.48 35.04
C LEU A 150 11.02 29.82 36.11
N LYS A 151 10.81 28.51 36.05
CA LYS A 151 10.12 27.75 37.10
C LYS A 151 10.88 27.81 38.42
N SER A 152 12.20 27.69 38.43
CA SER A 152 13.00 27.78 39.66
C SER A 152 12.94 29.17 40.30
N VAL A 153 12.86 30.23 39.48
CA VAL A 153 12.63 31.60 39.94
C VAL A 153 11.21 31.74 40.48
N GLN A 154 10.20 31.20 39.80
CA GLN A 154 8.83 31.16 40.30
C GLN A 154 8.72 30.40 41.62
N ILE A 155 9.37 29.24 41.74
CA ILE A 155 9.41 28.42 42.96
C ILE A 155 10.17 29.14 44.08
N THR A 156 11.23 29.89 43.76
CA THR A 156 11.95 30.71 44.74
C THR A 156 11.09 31.87 45.21
N LEU A 157 10.33 32.48 44.30
CA LEU A 157 9.37 33.53 44.62
C LEU A 157 8.23 32.98 45.50
N GLU A 158 7.67 31.83 45.15
CA GLU A 158 6.68 31.10 45.93
C GLU A 158 7.23 30.69 47.30
N ALA A 159 8.48 30.21 47.40
CA ALA A 159 9.10 29.88 48.69
C ALA A 159 9.35 31.12 49.56
N ARG A 160 9.71 32.26 48.95
CA ARG A 160 9.84 33.55 49.66
C ARG A 160 8.48 34.05 50.12
N LEU A 161 7.45 33.92 49.29
CA LEU A 161 6.06 34.21 49.66
C LEU A 161 5.57 33.27 50.77
N ASP A 162 5.87 31.97 50.70
CA ASP A 162 5.54 30.98 51.74
C ASP A 162 6.23 31.32 53.06
N THR A 163 7.49 31.76 53.03
CA THR A 163 8.22 32.19 54.24
C THR A 163 7.57 33.43 54.85
N LEU A 164 7.14 34.39 54.02
CA LEU A 164 6.41 35.57 54.47
C LEU A 164 5.01 35.21 54.99
N LEU A 165 4.30 34.29 54.34
CA LEU A 165 2.97 33.80 54.74
C LEU A 165 3.01 32.95 56.01
N GLN A 166 4.09 32.21 56.27
CA GLN A 166 4.36 31.54 57.54
C GLN A 166 4.53 32.56 58.67
N HIS A 167 5.19 33.70 58.40
CA HIS A 167 5.25 34.82 59.34
C HIS A 167 3.87 35.43 59.63
N TRP A 168 2.89 35.24 58.73
CA TRP A 168 1.49 35.65 58.88
C TRP A 168 0.58 34.55 59.47
N ASN A 169 1.15 33.46 59.99
CA ASN A 169 0.47 32.41 60.75
C ASN A 169 -0.68 31.69 60.00
N LEU A 170 -0.52 31.46 58.69
CA LEU A 170 -1.43 30.66 57.85
C LEU A 170 -0.96 29.19 57.74
N GLU A 171 -0.79 28.54 58.88
CA GLU A 171 -0.03 27.29 59.04
C GLU A 171 -0.72 26.04 58.44
N GLN A 172 -2.04 26.06 58.23
CA GLN A 172 -2.80 24.84 57.97
C GLN A 172 -2.82 24.33 56.50
N LYS A 173 -2.26 25.06 55.52
CA LYS A 173 -2.36 24.68 54.09
C LYS A 173 -1.05 24.28 53.40
N LEU A 174 0.11 24.47 54.02
CA LEU A 174 1.42 24.34 53.33
C LEU A 174 2.06 22.94 53.37
N THR A 175 1.60 22.05 54.26
CA THR A 175 2.16 20.69 54.42
C THR A 175 1.94 19.79 53.20
N PHE A 176 0.89 20.07 52.40
CA PHE A 176 0.57 19.28 51.20
C PHE A 176 1.63 19.42 50.10
N LEU A 177 2.19 20.62 49.90
CA LEU A 177 3.18 20.89 48.86
C LEU A 177 4.54 20.25 49.19
N GLN A 178 4.92 20.23 50.47
CA GLN A 178 6.17 19.65 50.94
C GLN A 178 6.20 18.12 50.74
N ASN A 179 5.07 17.45 50.96
CA ASN A 179 4.93 16.01 50.74
C ASN A 179 4.97 15.63 49.24
N HIS A 180 4.53 16.51 48.34
CA HIS A 180 4.64 16.28 46.89
C HIS A 180 6.11 16.35 46.42
N ARG A 181 6.90 17.30 46.96
CA ARG A 181 8.32 17.49 46.65
C ARG A 181 9.17 16.26 46.99
N VAL A 182 9.03 15.72 48.21
CA VAL A 182 9.82 14.56 48.68
C VAL A 182 9.51 13.31 47.84
N ARG A 183 8.26 13.16 47.38
CA ARG A 183 7.83 12.02 46.57
C ARG A 183 8.41 12.04 45.15
N GLU A 184 8.57 13.22 44.56
CA GLU A 184 9.19 13.39 43.24
C GLU A 184 10.71 13.18 43.25
N GLU A 185 11.39 13.64 44.30
CA GLU A 185 12.84 13.45 44.47
C GLU A 185 13.20 11.97 44.65
N GLN A 186 12.41 11.23 45.44
CA GLN A 186 12.57 9.78 45.60
C GLN A 186 12.31 8.98 44.30
N GLN A 187 11.39 9.45 43.46
CA GLN A 187 11.11 8.83 42.15
C GLN A 187 12.20 9.11 41.10
N LYS A 188 12.90 10.24 41.17
CA LYS A 188 14.04 10.55 40.28
C LYS A 188 15.29 9.75 40.67
N ALA A 189 15.54 9.55 41.96
CA ALA A 189 16.72 8.84 42.46
C ALA A 189 16.73 7.33 42.14
N THR A 190 15.57 6.72 41.86
CA THR A 190 15.43 5.28 41.60
C THR A 190 15.51 4.89 40.12
N GLN A 191 15.59 5.85 39.21
CA GLN A 191 15.60 5.58 37.77
C GLN A 191 17.01 5.23 37.31
N ARG A 192 17.24 3.95 36.99
CA ARG A 192 18.47 3.50 36.32
C ARG A 192 18.61 4.18 34.95
N PRO A 193 19.82 4.49 34.48
CA PRO A 193 20.01 5.13 33.19
C PRO A 193 19.49 4.20 32.08
N VAL A 194 18.41 4.61 31.43
CA VAL A 194 17.79 3.86 30.34
C VAL A 194 18.65 4.09 29.09
N VAL A 195 19.42 3.08 28.69
CA VAL A 195 20.18 3.11 27.44
C VAL A 195 19.22 2.81 26.30
N LEU A 196 18.85 3.84 25.56
CA LEU A 196 18.03 3.70 24.36
C LEU A 196 18.90 3.23 23.20
N ARG A 197 18.47 2.15 22.54
CA ARG A 197 19.17 1.57 21.39
C ARG A 197 18.34 1.79 20.12
N LYS A 198 19.01 2.13 19.02
CA LYS A 198 18.39 2.12 17.69
C LYS A 198 17.90 0.71 17.35
N ARG A 199 16.62 0.61 17.01
CA ARG A 199 15.96 -0.63 16.61
C ARG A 199 16.63 -1.21 15.36
N ARG A 200 16.94 -2.51 15.37
CA ARG A 200 17.50 -3.21 14.21
C ARG A 200 16.36 -3.40 13.19
N ARG A 201 16.46 -2.78 12.01
CA ARG A 201 15.51 -2.98 10.90
C ARG A 201 16.25 -3.68 9.76
N GLN A 202 16.05 -4.98 9.62
CA GLN A 202 16.64 -5.77 8.54
C GLN A 202 15.83 -5.62 7.24
N VAL A 203 14.52 -5.76 7.33
CA VAL A 203 13.59 -5.58 6.21
C VAL A 203 12.92 -4.21 6.34
N LYS A 204 12.88 -3.46 5.23
CA LYS A 204 12.19 -2.17 5.14
C LYS A 204 11.08 -2.28 4.09
N ALA A 205 9.93 -1.71 4.39
CA ALA A 205 8.89 -1.52 3.39
C ALA A 205 9.42 -0.56 2.31
N THR A 206 9.66 -1.08 1.10
CA THR A 206 10.12 -0.31 -0.06
C THR A 206 8.97 0.27 -0.87
N ALA A 207 7.78 -0.34 -0.73
CA ALA A 207 6.57 0.00 -1.48
C ALA A 207 5.85 1.23 -0.92
N ASN A 208 5.43 2.12 -1.82
CA ASN A 208 4.67 3.33 -1.50
C ASN A 208 3.17 3.03 -1.37
N TRP A 209 2.81 2.37 -0.28
CA TRP A 209 1.43 1.94 -0.04
C TRP A 209 0.42 3.10 0.01
N LYS A 210 0.85 4.26 0.53
CA LYS A 210 -0.03 5.43 0.69
C LYS A 210 -0.45 6.01 -0.67
N SER A 211 0.49 6.19 -1.59
CA SER A 211 0.19 6.62 -2.97
C SER A 211 -0.73 5.63 -3.67
N PHE A 212 -0.42 4.34 -3.55
CA PHE A 212 -1.24 3.28 -4.13
C PHE A 212 -2.70 3.34 -3.64
N CYS A 213 -2.93 3.42 -2.33
CA CYS A 213 -4.29 3.52 -1.78
C CYS A 213 -5.06 4.74 -2.28
N TYR A 214 -4.38 5.88 -2.44
CA TYR A 214 -5.00 7.10 -2.93
C TYR A 214 -5.48 6.93 -4.38
N TYR A 215 -4.61 6.45 -5.27
CA TYR A 215 -4.97 6.22 -6.67
C TYR A 215 -5.97 5.08 -6.83
N PHE A 216 -5.90 4.04 -6.00
CA PHE A 216 -6.88 2.94 -6.00
C PHE A 216 -8.32 3.41 -5.75
N ALA A 217 -8.50 4.45 -4.92
CA ALA A 217 -9.82 5.00 -4.60
C ALA A 217 -10.40 5.88 -5.72
N GLN A 218 -9.56 6.35 -6.65
CA GLN A 218 -9.96 7.21 -7.77
C GLN A 218 -10.44 6.40 -8.97
N ASN A 219 -11.23 7.02 -9.83
CA ASN A 219 -11.57 6.45 -11.14
C ASN A 219 -10.49 6.82 -12.15
N HIS A 220 -9.98 5.85 -12.89
CA HIS A 220 -8.98 6.05 -13.94
C HIS A 220 -9.49 5.52 -15.28
N SER A 221 -9.34 6.33 -16.32
CA SER A 221 -9.69 5.98 -17.70
C SER A 221 -8.54 6.38 -18.62
N ARG A 222 -7.45 5.61 -18.57
CA ARG A 222 -6.23 5.78 -19.38
C ARG A 222 -6.04 4.58 -20.31
N ALA A 223 -5.24 4.71 -21.36
CA ALA A 223 -4.94 3.57 -22.23
C ALA A 223 -4.32 2.37 -21.49
N ASP A 224 -3.61 2.61 -20.39
CA ASP A 224 -2.92 1.56 -19.63
C ASP A 224 -3.79 1.01 -18.50
N LEU A 225 -4.79 1.80 -18.09
CA LEU A 225 -5.57 1.55 -16.90
C LEU A 225 -7.03 1.97 -17.07
N ILE A 226 -7.89 0.96 -17.00
CA ILE A 226 -9.32 1.16 -16.81
C ILE A 226 -9.64 0.71 -15.40
N TRP A 227 -9.96 1.69 -14.56
CA TRP A 227 -10.31 1.49 -13.17
C TRP A 227 -11.58 2.26 -12.86
N ASN A 228 -12.70 1.57 -13.06
CA ASN A 228 -14.04 2.10 -12.85
C ASN A 228 -14.64 1.57 -11.54
N GLU A 229 -15.80 2.09 -11.16
CA GLU A 229 -16.59 1.53 -10.05
C GLU A 229 -16.93 0.04 -10.29
N LYS A 230 -17.31 -0.32 -11.52
CA LYS A 230 -17.59 -1.71 -11.90
C LYS A 230 -16.40 -2.65 -11.69
N THR A 231 -15.21 -2.28 -12.17
CA THR A 231 -14.00 -3.11 -12.02
C THR A 231 -13.56 -3.19 -10.56
N ARG A 232 -13.80 -2.14 -9.76
CA ARG A 232 -13.61 -2.14 -8.30
C ARG A 232 -14.58 -3.09 -7.59
N ASP A 233 -15.84 -3.12 -8.01
CA ASP A 233 -16.84 -4.02 -7.46
C ASP A 233 -16.56 -5.47 -7.83
N GLU A 234 -16.14 -5.76 -9.06
CA GLU A 234 -15.66 -7.09 -9.47
C GLU A 234 -14.47 -7.55 -8.62
N PHE A 235 -13.50 -6.66 -8.39
CA PHE A 235 -12.37 -6.93 -7.48
C PHE A 235 -12.85 -7.20 -6.05
N ARG A 236 -13.79 -6.38 -5.52
CA ARG A 236 -14.37 -6.56 -4.19
C ARG A 236 -15.07 -7.92 -4.08
N GLN A 237 -15.88 -8.28 -5.07
CA GLN A 237 -16.62 -9.54 -5.10
C GLN A 237 -15.68 -10.74 -5.20
N ALA A 238 -14.64 -10.67 -6.04
CA ALA A 238 -13.65 -11.74 -6.16
C ALA A 238 -12.94 -12.02 -4.84
N ILE A 239 -12.46 -10.97 -4.15
CA ILE A 239 -11.81 -11.10 -2.84
C ILE A 239 -12.78 -11.62 -1.78
N ALA A 240 -13.99 -11.06 -1.70
CA ALA A 240 -14.98 -11.47 -0.72
C ALA A 240 -15.42 -12.94 -0.92
N ASN A 241 -15.57 -13.37 -2.18
CA ASN A 241 -15.90 -14.75 -2.51
C ASN A 241 -14.78 -15.71 -2.06
N GLU A 242 -13.52 -15.38 -2.37
CA GLU A 242 -12.38 -16.19 -2.00
C GLU A 242 -12.19 -16.25 -0.47
N MET A 243 -12.34 -15.12 0.22
CA MET A 243 -12.33 -15.07 1.69
C MET A 243 -13.42 -15.94 2.30
N ARG A 244 -14.64 -15.91 1.73
CA ARG A 244 -15.77 -16.74 2.18
C ARG A 244 -15.49 -18.22 1.96
N LEU A 245 -14.91 -18.59 0.82
CA LEU A 245 -14.52 -19.99 0.52
C LEU A 245 -13.45 -20.45 1.50
N LEU A 246 -12.41 -19.66 1.72
CA LEU A 246 -11.35 -19.97 2.69
C LEU A 246 -11.92 -20.15 4.10
N GLN A 247 -12.82 -19.27 4.54
CA GLN A 247 -13.44 -19.38 5.85
C GLN A 247 -14.32 -20.63 5.97
N HIS A 248 -15.09 -20.95 4.93
CA HIS A 248 -15.90 -22.17 4.89
C HIS A 248 -15.03 -23.44 5.00
N GLU A 249 -13.91 -23.51 4.28
CA GLU A 249 -12.96 -24.62 4.37
C GLU A 249 -12.36 -24.71 5.78
N LEU A 250 -11.98 -23.57 6.38
CA LEU A 250 -11.44 -23.52 7.75
C LEU A 250 -12.45 -23.99 8.81
N GLU A 251 -13.74 -23.75 8.62
CA GLU A 251 -14.81 -24.21 9.51
C GLU A 251 -15.11 -25.71 9.36
N PHE A 252 -14.97 -26.25 8.14
CA PHE A 252 -15.26 -27.65 7.84
C PHE A 252 -14.14 -28.62 8.26
N VAL A 253 -12.89 -28.15 8.26
CA VAL A 253 -11.75 -29.02 8.53
C VAL A 253 -11.67 -29.42 10.00
N GLN A 254 -11.85 -30.73 10.23
CA GLN A 254 -11.55 -31.40 11.49
C GLN A 254 -10.04 -31.37 11.76
N SER A 255 -9.65 -31.33 13.04
CA SER A 255 -8.37 -30.79 13.55
C SER A 255 -7.04 -31.40 13.05
N GLU A 256 -7.04 -32.36 12.11
CA GLU A 256 -5.84 -33.06 11.68
C GLU A 256 -5.29 -32.63 10.31
N THR A 257 -6.09 -32.03 9.41
CA THR A 257 -5.58 -31.57 8.11
C THR A 257 -5.26 -30.09 8.10
N GLU A 258 -4.06 -29.75 7.61
CA GLU A 258 -3.60 -28.37 7.51
C GLU A 258 -4.05 -27.77 6.17
N ILE A 259 -4.88 -26.73 6.21
CA ILE A 259 -5.33 -26.02 5.01
C ILE A 259 -4.28 -24.98 4.62
N ALA A 260 -3.91 -24.96 3.35
CA ALA A 260 -3.12 -23.88 2.77
C ALA A 260 -3.92 -23.24 1.62
N TRP A 261 -4.04 -21.92 1.65
CA TRP A 261 -4.63 -21.13 0.57
C TRP A 261 -3.76 -21.20 -0.68
N ASN A 262 -4.40 -21.52 -1.81
CA ASN A 262 -3.75 -21.61 -3.11
C ASN A 262 -3.54 -20.22 -3.74
N HIS A 263 -2.60 -19.47 -3.17
CA HIS A 263 -2.23 -18.16 -3.69
C HIS A 263 -1.67 -18.22 -5.12
N SER A 264 -1.16 -19.36 -5.61
CA SER A 264 -0.57 -19.48 -6.95
C SER A 264 -1.60 -19.54 -8.08
N GLU A 265 -2.83 -19.98 -7.80
CA GLU A 265 -3.90 -20.06 -8.80
C GLU A 265 -4.87 -18.89 -8.76
N PHE A 266 -4.93 -18.15 -7.64
CA PHE A 266 -5.84 -17.03 -7.51
C PHE A 266 -5.61 -15.94 -8.56
N LEU A 267 -6.63 -15.69 -9.40
CA LEU A 267 -6.61 -14.70 -10.47
C LEU A 267 -7.95 -13.99 -10.50
N ILE A 268 -7.92 -12.66 -10.66
CA ILE A 268 -9.14 -11.87 -10.78
C ILE A 268 -9.43 -11.66 -12.26
N ASN A 269 -10.54 -12.25 -12.72
CA ASN A 269 -11.04 -12.05 -14.07
C ASN A 269 -12.03 -10.90 -14.09
N TYR A 270 -11.71 -9.84 -14.83
CA TYR A 270 -12.58 -8.67 -14.99
C TYR A 270 -13.52 -8.86 -16.18
N ASN A 271 -14.70 -9.41 -15.93
CA ASN A 271 -15.69 -9.67 -16.97
C ASN A 271 -16.14 -8.38 -17.67
N SER A 272 -16.21 -7.24 -16.97
CA SER A 272 -16.56 -5.95 -17.57
C SER A 272 -15.59 -5.49 -18.67
N LEU A 273 -14.37 -6.03 -18.71
CA LEU A 273 -13.33 -5.66 -19.67
C LEU A 273 -13.25 -6.62 -20.87
N SER A 274 -14.07 -7.69 -20.91
CA SER A 274 -14.03 -8.68 -22.00
C SER A 274 -14.41 -8.10 -23.36
N ASP A 275 -15.27 -7.07 -23.34
CA ASP A 275 -15.76 -6.41 -24.55
C ASP A 275 -14.70 -5.46 -25.15
N GLU A 276 -13.69 -5.09 -24.37
CA GLU A 276 -12.66 -4.17 -24.79
C GLU A 276 -11.49 -4.87 -25.50
N VAL A 277 -11.01 -4.25 -26.59
CA VAL A 277 -9.86 -4.77 -27.33
C VAL A 277 -8.58 -4.40 -26.59
N ARG A 278 -8.10 -5.35 -25.78
CA ARG A 278 -6.79 -5.29 -25.13
C ARG A 278 -5.71 -5.91 -26.02
N ILE A 279 -4.61 -5.18 -26.23
CA ILE A 279 -3.38 -5.72 -26.83
C ILE A 279 -2.25 -5.53 -25.82
N GLY A 280 -1.64 -6.62 -25.37
CA GLY A 280 -0.64 -6.57 -24.31
C GLY A 280 -1.20 -5.96 -23.02
N GLU A 281 -0.71 -4.78 -22.66
CA GLU A 281 -1.08 -4.04 -21.45
C GLU A 281 -1.96 -2.82 -21.72
N TYR A 282 -2.29 -2.56 -23.00
CA TYR A 282 -2.94 -1.33 -23.44
C TYR A 282 -4.34 -1.61 -24.03
N TYR A 283 -5.27 -0.71 -23.76
CA TYR A 283 -6.63 -0.68 -24.31
C TYR A 283 -6.67 0.22 -25.54
N LEU A 284 -6.92 -0.36 -26.72
CA LEU A 284 -6.80 0.35 -27.99
C LEU A 284 -7.76 1.53 -28.12
N ARG A 285 -8.97 1.41 -27.57
CA ARG A 285 -9.98 2.48 -27.65
C ARG A 285 -9.47 3.78 -27.04
N PHE A 286 -8.85 3.69 -25.87
CA PHE A 286 -8.31 4.84 -25.16
C PHE A 286 -7.04 5.34 -25.84
N LEU A 287 -6.17 4.44 -26.33
CA LEU A 287 -5.00 4.82 -27.11
C LEU A 287 -5.37 5.64 -28.37
N LEU A 288 -6.41 5.22 -29.09
CA LEU A 288 -6.95 5.96 -30.25
C LEU A 288 -7.59 7.29 -29.84
N SER A 289 -8.20 7.36 -28.66
CA SER A 289 -8.79 8.62 -28.17
C SER A 289 -7.70 9.63 -27.77
N GLU A 290 -6.51 9.15 -27.44
CA GLU A 290 -5.32 9.95 -27.12
C GLU A 290 -4.55 10.44 -28.37
N GLU A 291 -5.06 10.23 -29.59
CA GLU A 291 -4.44 10.68 -30.86
C GLU A 291 -4.01 12.16 -30.83
N ASN A 292 -4.80 13.04 -30.18
CA ASN A 292 -4.60 14.49 -30.23
C ASN A 292 -3.79 15.08 -29.06
N ASN A 293 -3.52 14.31 -28.00
CA ASN A 293 -2.93 14.82 -26.75
C ASN A 293 -1.58 14.14 -26.46
N VAL A 294 -0.52 14.63 -27.09
CA VAL A 294 0.84 14.09 -26.94
C VAL A 294 1.42 14.33 -25.54
N GLU A 295 1.02 15.41 -24.86
CA GLU A 295 1.57 15.80 -23.54
C GLU A 295 1.03 14.97 -22.36
N THR A 296 -0.18 14.41 -22.48
CA THR A 296 -0.80 13.51 -21.47
C THR A 296 -0.82 12.05 -21.92
N ALA A 297 -0.14 11.75 -23.03
CA ALA A 297 -0.10 10.44 -23.63
C ALA A 297 0.50 9.41 -22.67
N THR A 298 -0.17 8.26 -22.58
CA THR A 298 0.34 7.11 -21.86
C THR A 298 1.69 6.65 -22.43
N PRO A 299 2.72 6.47 -21.57
CA PRO A 299 4.02 6.01 -22.03
C PRO A 299 3.96 4.53 -22.44
N ILE A 300 4.30 4.24 -23.69
CA ILE A 300 4.29 2.87 -24.20
C ILE A 300 5.61 2.18 -23.80
N HIS A 301 5.50 1.16 -22.96
CA HIS A 301 6.60 0.30 -22.58
C HIS A 301 6.91 -0.68 -23.71
N ARG A 302 8.19 -0.75 -24.10
CA ARG A 302 8.70 -1.62 -25.19
C ARG A 302 7.90 -1.45 -26.50
N PRO A 303 8.02 -0.29 -27.19
CA PRO A 303 7.20 0.03 -28.35
C PRO A 303 7.34 -0.97 -29.50
N GLN A 304 8.51 -1.61 -29.67
CA GLN A 304 8.72 -2.63 -30.70
C GLN A 304 7.89 -3.91 -30.46
N GLU A 305 7.90 -4.44 -29.23
CA GLU A 305 7.11 -5.63 -28.88
C GLU A 305 5.62 -5.33 -28.97
N PHE A 306 5.21 -4.15 -28.50
CA PHE A 306 3.83 -3.71 -28.61
C PHE A 306 3.37 -3.58 -30.06
N PHE A 307 4.19 -2.98 -30.93
CA PHE A 307 3.92 -2.89 -32.36
C PHE A 307 3.75 -4.29 -32.99
N ASN A 308 4.66 -5.22 -32.69
CA ASN A 308 4.57 -6.60 -33.19
C ASN A 308 3.29 -7.29 -32.71
N ASN A 309 2.88 -7.07 -31.46
CA ASN A 309 1.62 -7.61 -30.93
C ASN A 309 0.39 -7.06 -31.65
N ILE A 310 0.37 -5.75 -31.98
CA ILE A 310 -0.71 -5.17 -32.79
C ILE A 310 -0.69 -5.77 -34.19
N TYR A 311 0.50 -5.95 -34.79
CA TYR A 311 0.65 -6.54 -36.11
C TYR A 311 0.15 -7.99 -36.16
N HIS A 312 0.52 -8.83 -35.20
CA HIS A 312 0.01 -10.20 -35.09
C HIS A 312 -1.51 -10.22 -34.90
N ARG A 313 -2.05 -9.31 -34.09
CA ARG A 313 -3.51 -9.20 -33.91
C ARG A 313 -4.21 -8.78 -35.21
N PHE A 314 -3.61 -7.89 -35.99
CA PHE A 314 -4.13 -7.48 -37.31
C PHE A 314 -4.18 -8.65 -38.29
N LEU A 315 -3.11 -9.46 -38.36
CA LEU A 315 -3.05 -10.64 -39.24
C LEU A 315 -4.12 -11.69 -38.87
N LEU A 316 -4.37 -11.87 -37.58
CA LEU A 316 -5.38 -12.82 -37.08
C LEU A 316 -6.81 -12.28 -37.16
N ALA A 317 -7.00 -10.95 -37.28
CA ALA A 317 -8.32 -10.35 -37.33
C ALA A 317 -9.01 -10.68 -38.66
N GLN A 318 -10.22 -11.23 -38.58
CA GLN A 318 -11.08 -11.50 -39.74
C GLN A 318 -12.06 -10.36 -40.04
N ARG A 319 -12.46 -9.60 -39.02
CA ARG A 319 -13.38 -8.46 -39.16
C ARG A 319 -12.64 -7.22 -39.66
N ASN A 320 -13.21 -6.53 -40.64
CA ASN A 320 -12.64 -5.31 -41.23
C ASN A 320 -12.53 -4.17 -40.21
N GLU A 321 -13.50 -4.02 -39.31
CA GLU A 321 -13.46 -3.01 -38.23
C GLU A 321 -12.23 -3.17 -37.33
N MET A 322 -11.93 -4.41 -36.94
CA MET A 322 -10.77 -4.74 -36.11
C MET A 322 -9.45 -4.45 -36.84
N ARG A 323 -9.40 -4.71 -38.14
CA ARG A 323 -8.25 -4.38 -38.99
C ARG A 323 -8.01 -2.87 -39.05
N CYS A 324 -9.07 -2.08 -39.23
CA CYS A 324 -9.01 -0.63 -39.24
C CYS A 324 -8.52 -0.06 -37.89
N ILE A 325 -9.04 -0.57 -36.77
CA ILE A 325 -8.62 -0.17 -35.42
C ILE A 325 -7.13 -0.48 -35.20
N CYS A 326 -6.67 -1.68 -35.59
CA CYS A 326 -5.27 -2.06 -35.44
C CYS A 326 -4.34 -1.22 -36.33
N LEU A 327 -4.76 -0.89 -37.55
CA LEU A 327 -3.97 -0.03 -38.45
C LEU A 327 -3.84 1.39 -37.91
N ARG A 328 -4.93 1.97 -37.40
CA ARG A 328 -4.88 3.29 -36.74
C ARG A 328 -3.97 3.25 -35.52
N ALA A 329 -4.10 2.22 -34.67
CA ALA A 329 -3.23 2.05 -33.51
C ALA A 329 -1.75 1.91 -33.91
N MET A 330 -1.43 1.16 -34.97
CA MET A 330 -0.07 1.07 -35.52
C MET A 330 0.47 2.43 -35.96
N ALA A 331 -0.35 3.23 -36.65
CA ALA A 331 0.04 4.57 -37.10
C ALA A 331 0.42 5.48 -35.91
N ILE A 332 -0.38 5.47 -34.84
CA ILE A 332 -0.11 6.27 -33.62
C ILE A 332 1.16 5.81 -32.93
N VAL A 333 1.33 4.50 -32.76
CA VAL A 333 2.53 3.94 -32.10
C VAL A 333 3.78 4.31 -32.89
N TYR A 334 3.69 4.28 -34.22
CA TYR A 334 4.77 4.71 -35.08
C TYR A 334 5.04 6.22 -34.97
N GLU A 335 4.00 7.05 -34.96
CA GLU A 335 4.13 8.51 -34.79
C GLU A 335 4.84 8.86 -33.47
N ARG A 336 4.46 8.20 -32.37
CA ARG A 336 5.05 8.41 -31.04
C ARG A 336 6.47 7.86 -30.90
N HIS A 337 6.81 6.76 -31.59
CA HIS A 337 8.08 6.04 -31.41
C HIS A 337 8.81 5.70 -32.71
N CYS A 338 8.87 6.66 -33.64
CA CYS A 338 9.48 6.50 -34.96
C CYS A 338 10.95 6.05 -34.92
N ILE A 339 11.73 6.55 -33.95
CA ILE A 339 13.16 6.24 -33.78
C ILE A 339 13.38 4.79 -33.32
N SER A 340 12.49 4.27 -32.47
CA SER A 340 12.65 2.94 -31.90
C SER A 340 12.19 1.82 -32.84
N ILE A 341 11.23 2.07 -33.73
CA ILE A 341 10.61 1.04 -34.58
C ILE A 341 11.33 0.91 -35.93
N GLY A 342 11.87 2.01 -36.46
CA GLY A 342 12.64 2.03 -37.71
C GLY A 342 11.79 2.28 -38.97
N LEU A 343 12.42 2.86 -40.00
CA LEU A 343 11.78 3.36 -41.23
C LEU A 343 11.08 2.30 -42.11
N LEU A 344 11.49 1.03 -42.03
CA LEU A 344 10.94 -0.06 -42.85
C LEU A 344 9.46 -0.34 -42.53
N VAL A 345 9.02 -0.02 -41.32
CA VAL A 345 7.66 -0.28 -40.85
C VAL A 345 6.63 0.65 -41.51
N ILE A 346 7.02 1.87 -41.90
CA ILE A 346 6.18 2.78 -42.70
C ILE A 346 5.80 2.15 -44.03
N LEU A 347 6.73 1.49 -44.72
CA LEU A 347 6.46 0.90 -46.03
C LEU A 347 5.45 -0.24 -45.90
N ILE A 348 5.53 -1.01 -44.80
CA ILE A 348 4.56 -2.07 -44.48
C ILE A 348 3.18 -1.47 -44.21
N ILE A 349 3.08 -0.41 -43.40
CA ILE A 349 1.80 0.26 -43.11
C ILE A 349 1.20 0.86 -44.39
N LEU A 350 1.97 1.56 -45.21
CA LEU A 350 1.52 2.15 -46.48
C LEU A 350 1.10 1.08 -47.48
N PHE A 351 1.84 -0.02 -47.59
CA PHE A 351 1.51 -1.15 -48.45
C PHE A 351 0.20 -1.82 -48.03
N ILE A 352 0.01 -2.07 -46.74
CA ILE A 352 -1.23 -2.66 -46.20
C ILE A 352 -2.43 -1.71 -46.41
N CYS A 353 -2.23 -0.41 -46.22
CA CYS A 353 -3.28 0.59 -46.44
C CYS A 353 -3.68 0.64 -47.93
N TRP A 354 -2.68 0.64 -48.83
CA TRP A 354 -2.92 0.59 -50.28
C TRP A 354 -3.64 -0.69 -50.70
N GLN A 355 -3.26 -1.84 -50.16
CA GLN A 355 -3.87 -3.12 -50.47
C GLN A 355 -5.32 -3.21 -49.99
N ASN A 356 -5.64 -2.67 -48.79
CA ASN A 356 -7.01 -2.60 -48.31
C ASN A 356 -7.88 -1.64 -49.13
N VAL A 357 -7.35 -0.49 -49.54
CA VAL A 357 -8.06 0.44 -50.44
C VAL A 357 -8.33 -0.21 -51.80
N LEU A 358 -7.37 -0.98 -52.33
CA LEU A 358 -7.53 -1.71 -53.60
C LEU A 358 -8.59 -2.82 -53.51
N ILE A 359 -8.67 -3.52 -52.37
CA ILE A 359 -9.71 -4.54 -52.12
C ILE A 359 -11.09 -3.89 -52.02
N TRP A 360 -11.19 -2.77 -51.32
CA TRP A 360 -12.45 -2.02 -51.19
C TRP A 360 -12.94 -1.45 -52.53
N LEU A 361 -12.03 -0.96 -53.37
CA LEU A 361 -12.33 -0.54 -54.74
C LEU A 361 -12.81 -1.70 -55.64
N LYS A 362 -12.34 -2.93 -55.41
CA LYS A 362 -12.79 -4.13 -56.13
C LYS A 362 -14.14 -4.68 -55.67
N GLU A 363 -14.62 -4.32 -54.47
CA GLU A 363 -15.96 -4.71 -54.00
C GLU A 363 -17.06 -3.72 -54.46
N ILE A 364 -16.69 -2.53 -54.94
CA ILE A 364 -17.61 -1.47 -55.37
C ILE A 364 -17.84 -1.46 -56.89
N ILE A 365 -16.89 -1.99 -57.67
CA ILE A 365 -17.00 -2.21 -59.13
C ILE A 365 -17.51 -3.62 -59.37
#